data_AF-A0A813KLG5-F1
#
_entry.id   AF-A0A813KLG5-F1
#
_cell.length_a   1.000
_cell.length_b   1.000
_cell.length_c   1.000
_cell.angle_alpha   90.00
_cell.angle_beta   90.00
_cell.angle_gamma   90.00
#
_symmetry.space_group_name_H-M   'P 1'
#
loop_
_entity.id
_entity.type
_entity.pdbx_description
1 polymer ?
#
loop_
_entity_poly.entity_id
_entity_poly.type
_entity_poly.pdbx_seq_one_letter_code
_entity_poly.pdbx_strand_id
1 'polypeptide(L)'
;APQTNVLSTALPLALMVAVVLLRAQGVLHLSDLLTRAIIFIPLFLRFLMGAHRASVLSKVTDPIVNLLSSKPLVALGNLAFPIFVVHGPLGQLFYKKVIATKVFGGSMMQLVGPRFFYVYLASVLASAWVIQKTFLSNKGVGNLSKNTVTKISAFL
;
A
#
# COMPACT_ATOMS: atom_id res chain seq x y z
N ALA A 1 8.12 -12.33 -25.85
CA ALA A 1 7.52 -12.02 -24.53
C ALA A 1 6.04 -12.40 -24.54
N PRO A 2 5.45 -12.88 -23.43
CA PRO A 2 4.03 -13.23 -23.40
C PRO A 2 3.19 -11.99 -23.73
N GLN A 3 2.28 -12.12 -24.71
CA GLN A 3 1.45 -11.03 -25.16
C GLN A 3 0.52 -10.60 -24.01
N THR A 4 0.58 -9.32 -23.63
CA THR A 4 -0.37 -8.73 -22.70
C THR A 4 -1.30 -7.82 -23.48
N ASN A 5 -2.59 -7.92 -23.18
CA ASN A 5 -3.62 -7.08 -23.76
C ASN A 5 -4.43 -6.43 -22.63
N VAL A 6 -5.25 -5.43 -22.96
CA VAL A 6 -6.07 -4.71 -21.99
C VAL A 6 -7.00 -5.64 -21.21
N LEU A 7 -7.44 -6.75 -21.79
CA LEU A 7 -8.25 -7.75 -21.09
C LEU A 7 -7.51 -8.45 -19.95
N SER A 8 -6.17 -8.52 -20.02
CA SER A 8 -5.33 -9.13 -18.99
C SER A 8 -5.35 -8.33 -17.68
N THR A 9 -5.69 -7.04 -17.72
CA THR A 9 -5.82 -6.14 -16.56
C THR A 9 -7.28 -5.79 -16.28
N ALA A 10 -8.06 -5.45 -17.31
CA ALA A 10 -9.45 -5.02 -17.15
C ALA A 10 -10.38 -6.11 -16.65
N LEU A 11 -10.25 -7.35 -17.17
CA LEU A 11 -11.12 -8.46 -16.77
C LEU A 11 -10.96 -8.83 -15.29
N PRO A 12 -9.74 -9.10 -14.77
CA PRO A 12 -9.61 -9.42 -13.35
C PRO A 12 -9.99 -8.24 -12.45
N LEU A 13 -9.76 -6.99 -12.87
CA LEU A 13 -10.22 -5.81 -12.14
C LEU A 13 -11.76 -5.75 -12.05
N ALA A 14 -12.45 -5.93 -13.18
CA ALA A 14 -13.91 -5.95 -13.21
C ALA A 14 -14.48 -7.08 -12.35
N LEU A 15 -13.88 -8.27 -12.39
CA LEU A 15 -14.29 -9.40 -11.56
C LEU A 15 -14.06 -9.15 -10.07
N MET A 16 -12.97 -8.49 -9.66
CA MET A 16 -12.77 -8.11 -8.26
C MET A 16 -13.88 -7.16 -7.78
N VAL A 17 -14.24 -6.15 -8.59
CA VAL A 17 -15.35 -5.23 -8.28
C VAL A 17 -16.67 -6.00 -8.18
N ALA A 18 -16.95 -6.88 -9.14
CA ALA A 18 -18.16 -7.69 -9.16
C ALA A 18 -18.28 -8.58 -7.90
N VAL A 19 -17.19 -9.21 -7.45
CA VAL A 19 -17.18 -10.05 -6.24
C VAL A 19 -17.53 -9.23 -4.99
N VAL A 20 -17.01 -8.00 -4.88
CA VAL A 20 -17.35 -7.10 -3.77
C VAL A 20 -18.83 -6.72 -3.81
N LEU A 21 -19.37 -6.37 -4.98
CA LEU A 21 -20.77 -5.98 -5.14
C LEU A 21 -21.74 -7.14 -4.92
N LEU A 22 -21.48 -8.30 -5.51
CA LEU A 22 -22.31 -9.51 -5.36
C LEU A 22 -22.35 -9.98 -3.91
N ARG A 23 -21.24 -9.81 -3.19
CA ARG A 23 -21.20 -10.11 -1.76
C ARG A 23 -21.95 -9.07 -0.93
N ALA A 24 -21.81 -7.77 -1.24
CA ALA A 24 -22.54 -6.71 -0.55
C ALA A 24 -24.07 -6.85 -0.72
N GLN A 25 -24.52 -7.36 -1.87
CA GLN A 25 -25.92 -7.65 -2.16
C GLN A 25 -26.42 -8.99 -1.60
N GLY A 26 -25.55 -9.76 -0.95
CA GLY A 26 -25.91 -11.06 -0.38
C GLY A 26 -26.13 -12.17 -1.41
N VAL A 27 -25.75 -11.99 -2.68
CA VAL A 27 -25.82 -13.02 -3.73
C VAL A 27 -24.70 -14.05 -3.55
N LEU A 28 -23.53 -13.60 -3.09
CA LEU A 28 -22.37 -14.47 -2.85
C LEU A 28 -22.35 -14.92 -1.38
N HIS A 29 -22.86 -16.13 -1.14
CA HIS A 29 -22.97 -16.75 0.20
C HIS A 29 -21.67 -17.45 0.64
N LEU A 30 -20.55 -16.75 0.61
CA LEU A 30 -19.28 -17.26 1.14
C LEU A 30 -18.82 -16.41 2.34
N SER A 31 -18.10 -17.04 3.26
CA SER A 31 -17.46 -16.30 4.36
C SER A 31 -16.45 -15.29 3.82
N ASP A 32 -16.17 -14.25 4.61
CA ASP A 32 -15.18 -13.21 4.25
C ASP A 32 -13.82 -13.82 3.88
N LEU A 33 -13.40 -14.77 4.70
CA LEU A 33 -12.13 -15.45 4.57
C LEU A 33 -12.08 -16.26 3.26
N LEU A 34 -13.13 -17.04 2.96
CA LEU A 34 -13.19 -17.87 1.76
C LEU A 34 -13.31 -17.01 0.48
N THR A 35 -14.15 -15.99 0.49
CA THR A 35 -14.29 -15.05 -0.64
C THR A 35 -12.96 -14.39 -0.96
N ARG A 36 -12.23 -13.93 0.07
CA ARG A 36 -10.93 -13.31 -0.10
C ARG A 36 -9.89 -14.31 -0.61
N ALA A 37 -9.77 -15.47 0.05
CA ALA A 37 -8.72 -16.44 -0.24
C ALA A 37 -8.87 -17.12 -1.61
N ILE A 38 -10.09 -17.51 -1.98
CA ILE A 38 -10.35 -18.36 -3.15
C ILE A 38 -10.65 -17.53 -4.40
N ILE A 39 -11.26 -16.36 -4.24
CA ILE A 39 -11.74 -15.56 -5.38
C ILE A 39 -10.93 -14.27 -5.52
N PHE A 40 -10.93 -13.43 -4.48
CA PHE A 40 -10.34 -12.10 -4.58
C PHE A 40 -8.82 -12.13 -4.77
N ILE A 41 -8.09 -12.90 -3.94
CA ILE A 41 -6.62 -12.97 -4.01
C ILE A 41 -6.16 -13.53 -5.38
N PRO A 42 -6.71 -14.63 -5.92
CA PRO A 42 -6.31 -15.11 -7.25
C PRO A 42 -6.60 -14.11 -8.38
N LEU A 43 -7.75 -13.44 -8.34
CA LEU A 43 -8.07 -12.37 -9.31
C LEU A 43 -7.10 -11.19 -9.18
N PHE A 44 -6.78 -10.80 -7.95
CA PHE A 44 -5.81 -9.74 -7.66
C PHE A 44 -4.41 -10.10 -8.15
N LEU A 45 -3.95 -11.33 -7.93
CA LEU A 45 -2.67 -11.81 -8.44
C LEU A 45 -2.64 -11.79 -9.97
N ARG A 46 -3.72 -12.22 -10.63
CA ARG A 46 -3.82 -12.19 -12.10
C ARG A 46 -3.79 -10.76 -12.64
N PHE A 47 -4.52 -9.85 -12.00
CA PHE A 47 -4.45 -8.42 -12.30
C PHE A 47 -3.03 -7.87 -12.12
N LEU A 48 -2.39 -8.15 -10.98
CA LEU A 48 -1.08 -7.63 -10.64
C LEU A 48 0.01 -8.13 -11.60
N MET A 49 -0.03 -9.41 -11.98
CA MET A 49 0.88 -9.96 -12.98
C MET A 49 0.64 -9.38 -14.37
N GLY A 50 -0.60 -9.13 -14.76
CA GLY A 50 -0.95 -8.46 -16.01
C GLY A 50 -0.44 -7.02 -16.04
N ALA A 51 -0.72 -6.26 -14.98
CA ALA A 51 -0.29 -4.87 -14.83
C ALA A 51 1.24 -4.76 -14.78
N HIS A 52 1.92 -5.65 -14.06
CA HIS A 52 3.38 -5.68 -14.01
C HIS A 52 3.99 -5.89 -15.40
N ARG A 53 3.52 -6.89 -16.15
CA ARG A 53 3.99 -7.17 -17.51
C ARG A 53 3.73 -5.99 -18.46
N ALA A 54 2.57 -5.34 -18.36
CA ALA A 54 2.26 -4.16 -19.17
C ALA A 54 3.12 -2.94 -18.78
N SER A 55 3.51 -2.81 -17.51
CA SER A 55 4.32 -1.69 -17.00
C SER A 55 5.80 -1.75 -17.42
N VAL A 56 6.33 -2.93 -17.75
CA VAL A 56 7.73 -3.10 -18.19
C VAL A 56 7.91 -2.97 -19.71
N LEU A 57 6.84 -2.77 -20.47
CA LEU A 57 6.91 -2.54 -21.91
C LEU A 57 7.50 -1.16 -22.21
N SER A 58 8.28 -1.07 -23.29
CA SER A 58 8.89 0.20 -23.73
C SER A 58 7.85 1.29 -24.06
N LYS A 59 6.63 0.89 -24.43
CA LYS A 59 5.49 1.77 -24.65
C LYS A 59 4.26 1.18 -23.96
N VAL A 60 3.76 1.84 -22.92
CA VAL A 60 2.57 1.41 -22.18
C VAL A 60 1.31 1.76 -22.98
N THR A 61 0.66 0.75 -23.53
CA THR A 61 -0.60 0.89 -24.29
C THR A 61 -1.84 0.60 -23.45
N ASP A 62 -1.68 0.00 -22.27
CA ASP A 62 -2.77 -0.34 -21.38
C ASP A 62 -3.28 0.92 -20.63
N PRO A 63 -4.58 1.30 -20.78
CA PRO A 63 -5.12 2.51 -20.16
C PRO A 63 -5.19 2.43 -18.64
N ILE A 64 -5.39 1.24 -18.06
CA ILE A 64 -5.45 1.04 -16.61
C ILE A 64 -4.06 1.26 -16.04
N VAL A 65 -3.04 0.69 -16.67
CA VAL A 65 -1.65 0.88 -16.24
C VAL A 65 -1.24 2.35 -16.42
N ASN A 66 -1.61 3.00 -17.52
CA ASN A 66 -1.35 4.43 -17.72
C ASN A 66 -1.97 5.30 -16.63
N LEU A 67 -3.20 5.00 -16.19
CA LEU A 67 -3.83 5.69 -15.07
C LEU A 67 -3.08 5.46 -13.76
N LEU A 68 -2.73 4.21 -13.47
CA LEU A 68 -1.99 3.83 -12.25
C LEU A 68 -0.57 4.41 -12.22
N SER A 69 0.04 4.61 -13.37
CA SER A 69 1.35 5.27 -13.54
C SER A 69 1.27 6.79 -13.61
N SER A 70 0.10 7.38 -13.39
CA SER A 70 -0.03 8.84 -13.33
C SER A 70 0.79 9.42 -12.17
N LYS A 71 1.43 10.58 -12.40
CA LYS A 71 2.25 11.27 -11.40
C LYS A 71 1.61 11.36 -10.00
N PRO A 72 0.31 11.74 -9.84
CA PRO A 72 -0.29 11.80 -8.51
C PRO A 72 -0.40 10.43 -7.84
N LEU A 73 -0.81 9.39 -8.56
CA LEU A 73 -0.92 8.04 -8.00
C LEU A 73 0.44 7.45 -7.66
N VAL A 74 1.45 7.70 -8.48
CA VAL A 74 2.83 7.30 -8.18
C VAL A 74 3.36 8.04 -6.94
N ALA A 75 3.07 9.33 -6.79
CA ALA A 75 3.45 10.09 -5.61
C ALA A 75 2.79 9.53 -4.33
N LEU A 76 1.50 9.20 -4.39
CA LEU A 76 0.79 8.56 -3.28
C LEU A 76 1.31 7.15 -2.99
N GLY A 77 1.62 6.37 -4.04
CA GLY A 77 2.21 5.05 -3.92
C GLY A 77 3.58 5.07 -3.25
N ASN A 78 4.42 6.06 -3.59
CA ASN A 78 5.71 6.27 -2.95
C ASN A 78 5.58 6.60 -1.46
N LEU A 79 4.49 7.24 -1.03
CA LEU A 79 4.23 7.52 0.38
C LEU A 79 3.61 6.33 1.13
N ALA A 80 2.99 5.37 0.44
CA ALA A 80 2.26 4.28 1.06
C ALA A 80 3.14 3.43 2.00
N PHE A 81 4.35 3.08 1.59
CA PHE A 81 5.28 2.32 2.43
C PHE A 81 5.73 3.09 3.69
N PRO A 82 6.27 4.32 3.60
CA PRO A 82 6.63 5.06 4.80
C PRO A 82 5.42 5.33 5.73
N ILE A 83 4.21 5.57 5.19
CA ILE A 83 2.98 5.62 6.00
C ILE A 83 2.77 4.29 6.74
N PHE A 84 2.89 3.15 6.05
CA PHE A 84 2.77 1.83 6.68
C PHE A 84 3.76 1.66 7.84
N VAL A 85 5.00 2.14 7.69
CA VAL A 85 6.01 2.07 8.75
C VAL A 85 5.65 2.94 9.96
N VAL A 86 5.15 4.16 9.77
CA VAL A 86 4.96 5.10 10.88
C VAL A 86 3.56 5.11 11.51
N HIS A 87 2.50 4.73 10.77
CA HIS A 87 1.13 4.82 11.29
C HIS A 87 0.92 3.90 12.51
N GLY A 88 1.50 2.70 12.50
CA GLY A 88 1.40 1.76 13.61
C GLY A 88 2.02 2.32 14.90
N PRO A 89 3.33 2.64 14.91
CA PRO A 89 4.00 3.21 16.07
C PRO A 89 3.38 4.53 16.56
N LEU A 90 3.05 5.46 15.66
CA LEU A 90 2.41 6.73 16.05
C LEU A 90 1.00 6.49 16.62
N GLY A 91 0.23 5.56 16.02
CA GLY A 91 -1.07 5.17 16.54
C GLY A 91 -0.97 4.57 17.94
N GLN A 92 0.07 3.76 18.20
CA GLN A 92 0.34 3.23 19.53
C GLN A 92 0.71 4.34 20.52
N LEU A 93 1.53 5.31 20.12
CA LEU A 93 1.91 6.44 20.97
C LEU A 93 0.70 7.27 21.42
N PHE A 94 -0.23 7.58 20.49
CA PHE A 94 -1.35 8.48 20.77
C PHE A 94 -2.61 7.78 21.31
N TYR A 95 -2.87 6.52 20.92
CA TYR A 95 -4.14 5.84 21.22
C TYR A 95 -4.02 4.57 22.05
N LYS A 96 -2.85 3.90 22.12
CA LYS A 96 -2.73 2.69 22.94
C LYS A 96 -2.72 3.09 24.41
N LYS A 97 -3.81 2.78 25.13
CA LYS A 97 -4.05 3.17 26.53
C LYS A 97 -2.81 3.05 27.42
N VAL A 98 -2.13 1.90 27.40
CA VAL A 98 -0.94 1.64 28.24
C VAL A 98 0.21 2.63 27.95
N ILE A 99 0.43 3.00 26.70
CA ILE A 99 1.51 3.91 26.29
C ILE A 99 1.06 5.36 26.48
N ALA A 100 -0.11 5.70 25.94
CA ALA A 100 -0.63 7.07 25.98
C ALA A 100 -0.88 7.57 27.40
N THR A 101 -1.34 6.72 28.32
CA THR A 101 -1.48 7.09 29.74
C THR A 101 -0.13 7.38 30.39
N LYS A 102 0.94 6.69 30.02
CA LYS A 102 2.29 6.94 30.56
C LYS A 102 2.93 8.20 30.00
N VAL A 103 2.69 8.51 28.72
CA VAL A 103 3.32 9.65 28.03
C VAL A 103 2.53 10.93 28.21
N PHE A 104 1.20 10.86 28.19
CA PHE A 104 0.30 12.02 28.12
C PHE A 104 -0.76 12.05 29.22
N GLY A 105 -0.80 11.08 30.13
CA GLY A 105 -1.83 10.99 31.17
C GLY A 105 -3.18 10.44 30.70
N GLY A 106 -3.34 10.13 29.42
CA GLY A 106 -4.55 9.54 28.83
C GLY A 106 -4.41 9.33 27.33
N SER A 107 -5.34 8.59 26.71
CA SER A 107 -5.38 8.52 25.25
C SER A 107 -5.74 9.88 24.64
N MET A 108 -5.20 10.21 23.48
CA MET A 108 -5.52 11.50 22.84
C MET A 108 -7.00 11.64 22.50
N MET A 109 -7.69 10.52 22.25
CA MET A 109 -9.14 10.50 22.08
C MET A 109 -9.88 10.91 23.37
N GLN A 110 -9.35 10.57 24.53
CA GLN A 110 -9.94 10.93 25.82
C GLN A 110 -9.61 12.38 26.22
N LEU A 111 -8.40 12.85 25.92
CA LEU A 111 -7.92 14.16 26.36
C LEU A 111 -8.36 15.31 25.44
N VAL A 112 -8.38 15.07 24.13
CA VAL A 112 -8.63 16.11 23.10
C VAL A 112 -9.90 15.82 22.30
N GLY A 113 -10.43 14.60 22.40
CA GLY A 113 -11.62 14.17 21.68
C GLY A 113 -11.34 13.69 20.24
N PRO A 114 -12.40 13.42 19.47
CA PRO A 114 -12.30 12.80 18.14
C PRO A 114 -11.54 13.63 17.11
N ARG A 115 -11.49 14.96 17.28
CA ARG A 115 -10.82 15.88 16.35
C ARG A 115 -9.31 15.68 16.30
N PHE A 116 -8.71 15.06 17.32
CA PHE A 116 -7.29 14.73 17.31
C PHE A 116 -6.92 13.74 16.19
N PHE A 117 -7.89 13.01 15.63
CA PHE A 117 -7.64 12.15 14.48
C PHE A 117 -7.00 12.88 13.30
N TYR A 118 -7.41 14.13 13.02
CA TYR A 118 -6.81 14.93 11.94
C TYR A 118 -5.36 15.31 12.23
N VAL A 119 -5.02 15.56 13.50
CA VAL A 119 -3.65 15.83 13.95
C VAL A 119 -2.80 14.56 13.83
N TYR A 120 -3.35 13.42 14.22
CA TYR A 120 -2.72 12.12 14.01
C TYR A 120 -2.47 11.86 12.52
N LEU A 121 -3.45 12.07 11.65
CA LEU A 121 -3.29 11.88 10.21
C LEU A 121 -2.20 12.81 9.64
N ALA A 122 -2.22 14.09 10.02
CA ALA A 122 -1.21 15.06 9.60
C ALA A 122 0.20 14.67 10.06
N SER A 123 0.35 14.19 11.30
CA SER A 123 1.65 13.75 11.82
C SER A 123 2.15 12.49 11.10
N VAL A 124 1.29 11.51 10.83
CA VAL A 124 1.63 10.33 10.02
C VAL A 124 2.11 10.74 8.62
N LEU A 125 1.37 11.62 7.94
CA LEU A 125 1.73 12.07 6.59
C LEU A 125 3.04 12.87 6.60
N ALA A 126 3.24 13.76 7.57
CA ALA A 126 4.47 14.53 7.71
C ALA A 126 5.67 13.62 7.98
N SER A 127 5.56 12.69 8.93
CA SER A 127 6.63 11.73 9.24
C SER A 127 6.93 10.82 8.04
N ALA A 128 5.90 10.35 7.33
CA ALA A 128 6.08 9.54 6.13
C ALA A 128 6.80 10.33 5.02
N TRP A 129 6.45 11.60 4.83
CA TRP A 129 7.11 12.47 3.85
C TRP A 129 8.59 12.71 4.21
N VAL A 130 8.89 12.92 5.49
CA VAL A 130 10.28 13.05 5.96
C VAL A 130 11.07 11.78 5.64
N ILE A 131 10.58 10.60 6.02
CA ILE A 131 11.25 9.32 5.74
C ILE A 131 11.43 9.10 4.25
N GLN A 132 10.40 9.42 3.45
CA GLN A 132 10.46 9.30 2.00
C GLN A 132 11.61 10.14 1.42
N LYS A 133 11.79 11.38 1.89
CA LYS A 133 12.78 12.31 1.37
C LYS A 133 14.19 12.07 1.90
N THR A 134 14.33 11.76 3.19
CA THR A 134 15.65 11.69 3.85
C THR A 134 16.27 10.30 3.78
N PHE A 135 15.46 9.24 3.76
CA PHE A 135 15.92 7.86 3.78
C PHE A 135 15.67 7.16 2.45
N LEU A 136 14.41 7.07 2.00
CA LEU A 136 14.04 6.23 0.85
C LEU A 136 14.51 6.82 -0.49
N SER A 137 14.52 8.14 -0.63
CA SER A 137 15.00 8.83 -1.85
C SER A 137 16.49 9.14 -1.80
N ASN A 138 17.20 8.76 -0.73
CA ASN A 138 18.60 9.09 -0.54
C ASN A 138 19.51 8.11 -1.31
N LYS A 139 20.24 8.64 -2.31
CA LYS A 139 21.16 7.84 -3.13
C LYS A 139 22.26 7.16 -2.31
N GLY A 140 22.71 7.77 -1.21
CA GLY A 140 23.70 7.18 -0.31
C GLY A 140 23.18 5.92 0.36
N VAL A 141 21.95 5.97 0.90
CA VAL A 141 21.28 4.80 1.50
C VAL A 141 21.04 3.72 0.44
N GLY A 142 20.63 4.11 -0.76
CA GLY A 142 20.47 3.19 -1.89
C GLY A 142 21.77 2.48 -2.28
N ASN A 143 22.89 3.21 -2.34
CA ASN A 143 24.20 2.64 -2.66
C ASN A 143 24.72 1.72 -1.56
N LEU A 144 24.53 2.10 -0.28
CA LEU A 144 24.85 1.23 0.86
C LEU A 144 24.07 -0.08 0.80
N SER A 145 22.76 -0.01 0.56
CA SER A 145 21.91 -1.20 0.43
C SER A 145 22.38 -2.11 -0.70
N LYS A 146 22.66 -1.55 -1.89
CA LYS A 146 23.21 -2.32 -3.04
C LYS A 146 24.54 -2.99 -2.69
N ASN A 147 25.47 -2.26 -2.08
CA ASN A 147 26.79 -2.79 -1.73
C ASN A 147 26.68 -3.93 -0.71
N THR A 148 25.78 -3.83 0.26
CA THR A 148 25.52 -4.90 1.23
C THR A 148 24.93 -6.13 0.56
N VAL A 149 23.96 -5.96 -0.34
CA VAL A 149 23.38 -7.08 -1.10
C VAL A 149 24.47 -7.77 -1.93
N THR A 150 25.30 -7.02 -2.65
CA THR A 150 26.42 -7.59 -3.43
C THR A 150 27.38 -8.38 -2.56
N LYS A 151 27.74 -7.87 -1.38
CA LYS A 151 28.64 -8.58 -0.44
C LYS A 151 28.03 -9.88 0.07
N ILE A 152 26.74 -9.88 0.39
CA ILE A 152 26.04 -11.09 0.88
C ILE A 152 25.88 -12.10 -0.26
N SER A 153 25.49 -11.66 -1.45
CA SER A 153 25.35 -12.52 -2.63
C SER A 153 26.68 -13.10 -3.12
N ALA A 154 27.81 -12.45 -2.85
CA ALA A 154 29.15 -12.98 -3.14
C ALA A 154 29.65 -13.94 -2.06
N PHE A 155 29.05 -13.93 -0.86
CA PHE A 155 29.37 -14.82 0.25
C PHE A 155 28.57 -16.14 0.21
N LEU A 156 27.35 -16.10 -0.33
CA LEU A 156 26.51 -17.27 -0.61
C LEU A 156 26.90 -17.94 -1.93
#